data_AF-X1DP21-F1
#
_entry.id   AF-X1DP21-F1
#
_cell.length_a   1.000
_cell.length_b   1.000
_cell.length_c   1.000
_cell.angle_alpha   90.00
_cell.angle_beta   90.00
_cell.angle_gamma   90.00
#
_symmetry.space_group_name_H-M   'P 1'
#
loop_
_entity.id
_entity.type
_entity.pdbx_description
1 polymer ?
#
loop_
_entity_poly.entity_id
_entity_poly.type
_entity_poly.pdbx_seq_one_letter_code
_entity_poly.pdbx_strand_id
1 'polypeptide(L)'
;MKNVKIICFVILWTLVALLSTGLTLAQESETALQGLLDQQVQEQDILGMAMAVRLADGTVIGKASGYSDPSGEEAWSVDTVSATGSITKTYTGVVIMQLVEERKLSLDDTIDTWFPQQPNGDRITVRMLLSHTSGIANYITGENVLEGKWNKEWAPMDQPCDK
;
A
#
# COMPACT_ATOMS: atom_id res chain seq x y z
N MET A 1 -43.50 -34.37 25.80
CA MET A 1 -42.20 -33.99 26.42
C MET A 1 -40.97 -34.67 25.80
N LYS A 2 -41.02 -35.95 25.39
CA LYS A 2 -39.87 -36.66 24.77
C LYS A 2 -39.42 -36.04 23.43
N ASN A 3 -40.36 -35.63 22.58
CA ASN A 3 -40.05 -35.11 21.24
C ASN A 3 -39.38 -33.72 21.27
N VAL A 4 -39.69 -32.89 22.28
CA VAL A 4 -39.07 -31.57 22.47
C VAL A 4 -37.59 -31.69 22.83
N LYS A 5 -37.22 -32.68 23.67
CA LYS A 5 -35.81 -32.94 24.03
C LYS A 5 -34.98 -33.42 22.83
N ILE A 6 -35.56 -34.23 21.95
CA ILE A 6 -34.89 -34.73 20.74
C ILE A 6 -34.66 -33.59 19.75
N ILE A 7 -35.64 -32.72 19.53
CA ILE A 7 -35.51 -31.57 18.62
C ILE A 7 -34.43 -30.60 19.13
N CYS A 8 -34.40 -30.28 20.43
CA CYS A 8 -33.34 -29.44 20.99
C CYS A 8 -31.94 -30.07 20.87
N PHE A 9 -31.82 -31.39 21.00
CA PHE A 9 -30.54 -32.09 20.87
C PHE A 9 -30.01 -32.07 19.44
N VAL A 10 -30.90 -32.28 18.44
CA VAL A 10 -30.53 -32.19 17.02
C VAL A 10 -30.13 -30.77 16.65
N ILE A 11 -30.90 -29.75 17.07
CA ILE A 11 -30.58 -28.33 16.82
C ILE A 11 -29.23 -27.95 17.43
N LEU A 12 -28.98 -28.36 18.68
CA LEU A 12 -27.73 -28.11 19.37
C LEU A 12 -26.54 -28.78 18.64
N TRP A 13 -26.70 -30.04 18.22
CA TRP A 13 -25.67 -30.74 17.45
C TRP A 13 -25.40 -30.11 16.08
N THR A 14 -26.43 -29.66 15.36
CA THR A 14 -26.25 -28.94 14.09
C THR A 14 -25.59 -27.58 14.27
N LEU A 15 -25.91 -26.84 15.34
CA LEU A 15 -25.26 -25.57 15.68
C LEU A 15 -23.78 -25.76 16.02
N VAL A 16 -23.45 -26.80 16.79
CA VAL A 16 -22.07 -27.16 17.13
C VAL A 16 -21.27 -27.54 15.86
N ALA A 17 -21.85 -28.32 14.95
CA ALA A 17 -21.18 -28.71 13.70
C ALA A 17 -20.95 -27.54 12.73
N LEU A 18 -21.89 -26.57 12.66
CA LEU A 18 -21.69 -25.35 11.87
C LEU A 18 -20.60 -24.45 12.48
N LEU A 19 -20.55 -24.32 13.82
CA LEU A 19 -19.50 -23.54 14.47
C LEU A 19 -18.10 -24.15 14.27
N SER A 20 -17.97 -25.48 14.33
CA SER A 20 -16.68 -26.15 14.19
C SER A 20 -16.11 -26.01 12.77
N THR A 21 -16.94 -26.06 11.74
CA THR A 21 -16.50 -25.95 10.33
C THR A 21 -16.00 -24.54 10.01
N GLY A 22 -16.67 -23.49 10.49
CA GLY A 22 -16.22 -22.11 10.32
C GLY A 22 -14.86 -21.83 10.97
N LEU A 23 -14.62 -22.39 12.16
CA LEU A 23 -13.36 -22.23 12.87
C LEU A 23 -12.19 -22.90 12.14
N THR A 24 -12.42 -24.08 11.55
CA THR A 24 -11.37 -24.80 10.79
C THR A 24 -10.95 -24.06 9.53
N LEU A 25 -11.88 -23.47 8.77
CA LEU A 25 -11.55 -22.70 7.56
C LEU A 25 -10.76 -21.42 7.86
N ALA A 26 -11.11 -20.72 8.95
CA ALA A 26 -10.37 -19.55 9.40
C ALA A 26 -8.94 -19.93 9.82
N GLN A 27 -8.80 -20.99 10.60
CA GLN A 27 -7.50 -21.50 11.04
C GLN A 27 -6.63 -21.94 9.84
N GLU A 28 -7.22 -22.64 8.87
CA GLU A 28 -6.52 -23.08 7.66
C GLU A 28 -6.01 -21.89 6.84
N SER A 29 -6.84 -20.86 6.67
CA SER A 29 -6.47 -19.63 5.95
C SER A 29 -5.33 -18.88 6.63
N GLU A 30 -5.35 -18.80 7.97
CA GLU A 30 -4.26 -18.19 8.74
C GLU A 30 -2.95 -18.96 8.63
N THR A 31 -3.01 -20.29 8.68
CA THR A 31 -1.84 -21.15 8.52
C THR A 31 -1.29 -21.06 7.10
N ALA A 32 -2.15 -21.03 6.08
CA ALA A 32 -1.74 -20.85 4.70
C ALA A 32 -1.05 -19.50 4.48
N LEU A 33 -1.58 -18.42 5.07
CA LEU A 33 -0.98 -17.10 4.99
C LEU A 33 0.40 -17.06 5.67
N GLN A 34 0.54 -17.64 6.87
CA GLN A 34 1.84 -17.72 7.54
C GLN A 34 2.85 -18.50 6.70
N GLY A 35 2.47 -19.66 6.17
CA GLY A 35 3.34 -20.48 5.32
C GLY A 35 3.81 -19.75 4.06
N LEU A 36 2.95 -18.94 3.44
CA LEU A 36 3.32 -18.12 2.28
C LEU A 36 4.36 -17.04 2.66
N LEU A 37 4.22 -16.39 3.81
CA LEU A 37 5.19 -15.39 4.27
C LEU A 37 6.54 -16.04 4.58
N ASP A 38 6.53 -17.17 5.30
CA ASP A 38 7.75 -17.89 5.66
C ASP A 38 8.50 -18.35 4.39
N GLN A 39 7.76 -18.87 3.41
CA GLN A 39 8.31 -19.25 2.11
C GLN A 39 8.91 -18.04 1.38
N GLN A 40 8.19 -16.91 1.31
CA GLN A 40 8.64 -15.73 0.59
C GLN A 40 9.88 -15.10 1.23
N VAL A 41 9.92 -15.02 2.56
CA VAL A 41 11.08 -14.55 3.33
C VAL A 41 12.31 -15.38 3.00
N GLN A 42 12.17 -16.71 2.97
CA GLN A 42 13.27 -17.62 2.69
C GLN A 42 13.71 -17.59 1.22
N GLU A 43 12.78 -17.66 0.27
CA GLU A 43 13.09 -17.79 -1.16
C GLU A 43 13.66 -16.51 -1.78
N GLN A 44 13.25 -15.34 -1.28
CA GLN A 44 13.68 -14.05 -1.80
C GLN A 44 14.75 -13.36 -0.96
N ASP A 45 15.25 -14.01 0.10
CA ASP A 45 16.22 -13.42 1.03
C ASP A 45 15.74 -12.07 1.59
N ILE A 46 14.44 -11.99 1.91
CA ILE A 46 13.83 -10.80 2.51
C ILE A 46 14.09 -10.84 4.00
N LEU A 47 14.64 -9.76 4.56
CA LEU A 47 14.97 -9.68 5.98
C LEU A 47 13.76 -9.95 6.89
N GLY A 48 12.63 -9.31 6.60
CA GLY A 48 11.36 -9.53 7.25
C GLY A 48 10.21 -8.82 6.54
N MET A 49 9.00 -9.32 6.74
CA MET A 49 7.79 -8.74 6.15
C MET A 49 6.55 -9.03 6.98
N ALA A 50 5.53 -8.20 6.78
CA ALA A 50 4.17 -8.44 7.27
C ALA A 50 3.17 -8.34 6.12
N MET A 51 2.07 -9.08 6.25
CA MET A 51 0.93 -9.03 5.35
C MET A 51 -0.36 -9.02 6.16
N ALA A 52 -1.33 -8.22 5.72
CA ALA A 52 -2.67 -8.21 6.28
C ALA A 52 -3.72 -8.38 5.19
N VAL A 53 -4.75 -9.17 5.47
CA VAL A 53 -5.93 -9.36 4.61
C VAL A 53 -7.15 -8.89 5.39
N ARG A 54 -7.91 -7.96 4.81
CA ARG A 54 -9.22 -7.54 5.34
C ARG A 54 -10.33 -8.24 4.56
N LEU A 55 -11.15 -9.00 5.27
CA LEU A 55 -12.31 -9.70 4.72
C LEU A 55 -13.53 -8.79 4.64
N ALA A 56 -14.54 -9.20 3.87
CA ALA A 56 -15.75 -8.42 3.64
C ALA A 56 -16.59 -8.18 4.91
N ASP A 57 -16.49 -9.07 5.89
CA ASP A 57 -17.14 -8.94 7.20
C ASP A 57 -16.39 -7.99 8.16
N GLY A 58 -15.26 -7.43 7.72
CA GLY A 58 -14.42 -6.53 8.50
C GLY A 58 -13.31 -7.22 9.29
N THR A 59 -13.26 -8.56 9.31
CA THR A 59 -12.18 -9.33 9.94
C THR A 59 -10.84 -8.99 9.28
N VAL A 60 -9.79 -8.77 10.08
CA VAL A 60 -8.44 -8.53 9.60
C VAL A 60 -7.55 -9.66 10.09
N ILE A 61 -6.87 -10.32 9.16
CA ILE A 61 -5.89 -11.35 9.43
C ILE A 61 -4.51 -10.77 9.10
N GLY A 62 -3.66 -10.61 10.10
CA GLY A 62 -2.28 -10.16 9.94
C GLY A 62 -1.29 -11.26 10.29
N LYS A 63 -0.27 -11.45 9.45
CA LYS A 63 0.87 -12.35 9.70
C LYS A 63 2.17 -11.62 9.39
N ALA A 64 3.25 -12.09 10.01
CA ALA A 64 4.60 -11.57 9.83
C ALA A 64 5.60 -12.73 9.81
N SER A 65 6.75 -12.50 9.18
CA SER A 65 7.86 -13.46 9.14
C SER A 65 9.20 -12.71 9.01
N GLY A 66 10.28 -13.36 9.42
CA GLY A 66 11.62 -12.78 9.46
C GLY A 66 11.86 -11.81 10.62
N TYR A 67 12.79 -10.89 10.43
CA TYR A 67 13.34 -10.00 11.44
C TYR A 67 13.25 -8.54 11.02
N SER A 68 13.09 -7.60 11.96
CA SER A 68 13.14 -6.15 11.70
C SER A 68 14.56 -5.62 11.60
N ASP A 69 15.56 -6.42 11.98
CA ASP A 69 16.94 -6.00 12.02
C ASP A 69 17.90 -7.11 11.50
N PRO A 70 19.05 -6.74 10.91
CA PRO A 70 19.99 -7.72 10.34
C PRO A 70 20.68 -8.66 11.32
N SER A 71 20.66 -8.37 12.63
CA SER A 71 21.24 -9.27 13.64
C SER A 71 20.37 -10.52 13.87
N GLY A 72 19.08 -10.44 13.51
CA GLY A 72 18.12 -11.51 13.74
C GLY A 72 17.66 -11.61 15.20
N GLU A 73 17.87 -10.56 16.00
CA GLU A 73 17.45 -10.54 17.40
C GLU A 73 16.00 -10.06 17.57
N GLU A 74 15.53 -9.16 16.70
CA GLU A 74 14.18 -8.61 16.74
C GLU A 74 13.32 -9.19 15.61
N ALA A 75 12.29 -9.96 15.98
CA ALA A 75 11.35 -10.54 15.02
C ALA A 75 10.49 -9.44 14.36
N TRP A 76 10.22 -9.59 13.06
CA TRP A 76 9.24 -8.74 12.40
C TRP A 76 7.85 -9.03 12.98
N SER A 77 7.05 -7.97 13.16
CA SER A 77 5.67 -8.07 13.63
C SER A 77 4.73 -7.29 12.73
N VAL A 78 3.43 -7.49 12.89
CA VAL A 78 2.40 -6.69 12.19
C VAL A 78 2.41 -5.21 12.60
N ASP A 79 3.06 -4.89 13.73
CA ASP A 79 3.19 -3.53 14.25
C ASP A 79 4.54 -2.87 13.89
N THR A 80 5.45 -3.61 13.23
CA THR A 80 6.75 -3.09 12.81
C THR A 80 6.57 -1.99 11.78
N VAL A 81 7.09 -0.80 12.08
CA VAL A 81 7.06 0.36 11.18
C VAL A 81 8.22 0.26 10.18
N SER A 82 7.92 0.41 8.89
CA SER A 82 8.92 0.40 7.81
C SER A 82 8.70 1.53 6.82
N ALA A 83 9.74 1.84 6.03
CA ALA A 83 9.65 2.80 4.95
C ALA A 83 8.83 2.20 3.78
N THR A 84 7.61 2.69 3.60
CA THR A 84 6.66 2.18 2.58
C THR A 84 6.91 2.71 1.16
N GLY A 85 7.92 3.58 0.99
CA GLY A 85 8.33 4.12 -0.30
C GLY A 85 7.19 4.84 -1.04
N SER A 86 6.96 4.46 -2.30
CA SER A 86 5.99 5.12 -3.20
C SER A 86 4.53 5.05 -2.73
N ILE A 87 4.17 4.19 -1.77
CA ILE A 87 2.84 4.21 -1.14
C ILE A 87 2.54 5.59 -0.52
N THR A 88 3.57 6.30 -0.07
CA THR A 88 3.47 7.68 0.46
C THR A 88 2.76 8.65 -0.50
N LYS A 89 2.88 8.46 -1.83
CA LYS A 89 2.25 9.33 -2.83
C LYS A 89 0.72 9.37 -2.71
N THR A 90 0.10 8.27 -2.31
CA THR A 90 -1.36 8.21 -2.09
C THR A 90 -1.77 9.16 -0.96
N TYR A 91 -0.99 9.21 0.13
CA TYR A 91 -1.24 10.14 1.23
C TYR A 91 -1.05 11.60 0.80
N THR A 92 0.01 11.90 0.06
CA THR A 92 0.22 13.23 -0.52
C THR A 92 -0.94 13.64 -1.43
N GLY A 93 -1.45 12.72 -2.26
CA GLY A 93 -2.63 12.96 -3.09
C GLY A 93 -3.87 13.32 -2.27
N VAL A 94 -4.13 12.60 -1.17
CA VAL A 94 -5.24 12.91 -0.25
C VAL A 94 -5.10 14.31 0.35
N VAL A 95 -3.90 14.68 0.83
CA VAL A 95 -3.66 16.02 1.38
C VAL A 95 -3.89 17.11 0.33
N ILE A 96 -3.44 16.90 -0.92
CA ILE A 96 -3.69 17.85 -2.01
C ILE A 96 -5.19 17.99 -2.29
N MET A 97 -5.93 16.88 -2.34
CA MET A 97 -7.38 16.92 -2.53
C MET A 97 -8.12 17.60 -1.38
N GLN A 98 -7.66 17.46 -0.14
CA GLN A 98 -8.19 18.23 1.00
C GLN A 98 -7.96 19.73 0.84
N LEU A 99 -6.77 20.15 0.37
CA LEU A 99 -6.49 21.55 0.08
C LEU A 99 -7.37 22.11 -1.06
N VAL A 100 -7.70 21.28 -2.06
CA VAL A 100 -8.67 21.62 -3.11
C VAL A 100 -10.07 21.84 -2.52
N GLU A 101 -10.51 20.95 -1.64
CA GLU A 101 -11.81 21.04 -0.97
C GLU A 101 -11.90 22.30 -0.09
N GLU A 102 -10.81 22.63 0.60
CA GLU A 102 -10.65 23.87 1.38
C GLU A 102 -10.45 25.13 0.53
N ARG A 103 -10.44 25.00 -0.81
CA ARG A 103 -10.22 26.10 -1.77
C ARG A 103 -8.90 26.84 -1.55
N LYS A 104 -7.89 26.16 -1.02
CA LYS A 104 -6.52 26.70 -0.84
C LYS A 104 -5.68 26.60 -2.12
N LEU A 105 -6.04 25.70 -3.03
CA LEU A 105 -5.51 25.59 -4.38
C LEU A 105 -6.55 24.93 -5.30
N SER A 106 -6.36 25.02 -6.60
CA SER A 106 -7.09 24.27 -7.62
C SER A 106 -6.19 23.23 -8.29
N LEU A 107 -6.79 22.17 -8.82
CA LEU A 107 -6.07 21.19 -9.64
C LEU A 107 -5.52 21.80 -10.93
N ASP A 108 -6.13 22.90 -11.40
CA ASP A 108 -5.74 23.58 -12.63
C ASP A 108 -4.81 24.78 -12.38
N ASP A 109 -4.43 25.02 -11.12
CA ASP A 109 -3.40 26.01 -10.79
C ASP A 109 -2.05 25.55 -11.37
N THR A 110 -1.34 26.49 -11.96
CA THR A 110 0.04 26.31 -12.44
C THR A 110 1.02 26.41 -11.28
N ILE A 111 2.14 25.69 -11.39
CA ILE A 111 3.05 25.53 -10.25
C ILE A 111 4.05 26.67 -10.07
N ASP A 112 4.15 27.59 -11.04
CA ASP A 112 5.04 28.75 -11.03
C ASP A 112 4.81 29.69 -9.84
N THR A 113 3.59 29.71 -9.30
CA THR A 113 3.27 30.45 -8.07
C THR A 113 4.10 29.98 -6.86
N TRP A 114 4.41 28.68 -6.78
CA TRP A 114 5.20 28.09 -5.69
C TRP A 114 6.65 27.80 -6.11
N PHE A 115 6.87 27.53 -7.39
CA PHE A 115 8.15 27.13 -7.96
C PHE A 115 8.52 28.02 -9.17
N PRO A 116 8.80 29.31 -8.96
CA PRO A 116 9.00 30.27 -10.05
C PRO A 116 10.26 29.99 -10.91
N GLN A 117 11.16 29.14 -10.44
CA GLN A 117 12.38 28.76 -11.17
C GLN A 117 12.21 27.46 -11.97
N GLN A 118 11.06 26.79 -11.86
CA GLN A 118 10.81 25.53 -12.57
C GLN A 118 10.56 25.80 -14.06
N PRO A 119 11.35 25.21 -14.98
CA PRO A 119 11.07 25.30 -16.40
C PRO A 119 9.65 24.84 -16.73
N ASN A 120 8.93 25.61 -17.56
CA ASN A 120 7.52 25.40 -17.91
C ASN A 120 6.55 25.40 -16.71
N GLY A 121 6.94 25.98 -15.56
CA GLY A 121 6.10 26.02 -14.37
C GLY A 121 4.74 26.72 -14.57
N ASP A 122 4.69 27.67 -15.51
CA ASP A 122 3.50 28.41 -15.96
C ASP A 122 2.54 27.56 -16.82
N ARG A 123 2.93 26.33 -17.16
CA ARG A 123 2.15 25.38 -17.96
C ARG A 123 1.86 24.08 -17.21
N ILE A 124 2.70 23.71 -16.26
CA ILE A 124 2.55 22.51 -15.44
C ILE A 124 1.51 22.79 -14.36
N THR A 125 0.44 22.01 -14.36
CA THR A 125 -0.63 22.12 -13.36
C THR A 125 -0.43 21.14 -12.20
N VAL A 126 -1.08 21.41 -11.06
CA VAL A 126 -1.15 20.46 -9.93
C VAL A 126 -1.71 19.10 -10.38
N ARG A 127 -2.72 19.10 -11.26
CA ARG A 127 -3.29 17.88 -11.85
C ARG A 127 -2.22 17.05 -12.57
N MET A 128 -1.38 17.69 -13.38
CA MET A 128 -0.33 17.01 -14.13
C MET A 128 0.73 16.39 -13.21
N LEU A 129 1.02 17.00 -12.05
CA LEU A 129 1.89 16.39 -11.05
C LEU A 129 1.26 15.13 -10.44
N LEU A 130 -0.02 15.21 -10.05
CA LEU A 130 -0.74 14.07 -9.47
C LEU A 130 -0.92 12.90 -10.46
N SER A 131 -1.06 13.20 -11.75
CA SER A 131 -1.23 12.18 -12.81
C SER A 131 0.07 11.73 -13.47
N HIS A 132 1.22 12.21 -13.01
CA HIS A 132 2.52 11.90 -13.63
C HIS A 132 2.61 12.28 -15.12
N THR A 133 1.97 13.39 -15.52
CA THR A 133 1.96 13.89 -16.92
C THR A 133 2.56 15.28 -17.07
N SER A 134 3.33 15.74 -16.09
CA SER A 134 3.96 17.07 -16.12
C SER A 134 5.17 17.17 -17.06
N GLY A 135 5.75 16.03 -17.45
CA GLY A 135 6.99 15.97 -18.22
C GLY A 135 8.26 16.28 -17.41
N ILE A 136 8.15 16.58 -16.11
CA ILE A 136 9.31 16.78 -15.24
C ILE A 136 10.08 15.46 -15.15
N ALA A 137 11.39 15.52 -15.40
CA ALA A 137 12.25 14.34 -15.36
C ALA A 137 12.32 13.71 -13.98
N ASN A 138 12.43 12.38 -13.96
CA ASN A 138 12.66 11.63 -12.75
C ASN A 138 14.04 11.99 -12.16
N TYR A 139 14.06 12.46 -10.93
CA TYR A 139 15.29 12.87 -10.25
C TYR A 139 16.16 11.68 -9.77
N ILE A 140 15.60 10.46 -9.74
CA ILE A 140 16.29 9.24 -9.34
C ILE A 140 16.92 8.55 -10.56
N THR A 141 16.20 8.48 -11.68
CA THR A 141 16.59 7.69 -12.86
C THR A 141 16.99 8.53 -14.07
N GLY A 142 16.78 9.85 -14.03
CA GLY A 142 17.15 10.72 -15.13
C GLY A 142 18.68 10.83 -15.22
N GLU A 143 19.24 10.47 -16.37
CA GLU A 143 20.68 10.56 -16.71
C GLU A 143 21.34 11.91 -16.36
N ASN A 144 20.55 12.97 -16.13
CA ASN A 144 21.03 14.34 -15.98
C ASN A 144 20.85 14.95 -14.58
N VAL A 145 20.27 14.21 -13.62
CA VAL A 145 20.10 14.71 -12.24
C VAL A 145 21.39 14.56 -11.44
N LEU A 146 22.15 13.49 -11.69
CA LEU A 146 23.51 13.34 -11.17
C LEU A 146 24.53 14.30 -11.83
N GLU A 147 24.16 14.91 -12.96
CA GLU A 147 25.00 15.87 -13.69
C GLU A 147 24.66 17.35 -13.41
N GLY A 148 23.71 17.64 -12.53
CA GLY A 148 23.37 19.01 -12.13
C GLY A 148 22.66 19.86 -13.20
N LYS A 149 22.06 19.23 -14.23
CA LYS A 149 21.34 19.93 -15.31
C LYS A 149 19.84 20.08 -14.99
N TRP A 150 19.55 20.85 -13.95
CA TRP A 150 18.19 21.08 -13.43
C TRP A 150 17.29 21.93 -14.35
N ASN A 151 17.88 22.64 -15.32
CA ASN A 151 17.19 23.67 -16.11
C ASN A 151 16.79 23.21 -17.53
N LYS A 152 16.76 21.91 -17.80
CA LYS A 152 16.30 21.41 -19.11
C LYS A 152 14.79 21.59 -19.20
N GLU A 153 14.32 22.31 -20.21
CA GLU A 153 12.91 22.35 -20.59
C GLU A 153 12.53 20.99 -21.16
N TRP A 154 11.55 20.33 -20.54
CA TRP A 154 10.99 19.08 -21.02
C TRP A 154 9.60 19.36 -21.60
N ALA A 155 9.36 19.01 -22.86
CA ALA A 155 7.99 18.95 -23.36
C ALA A 155 7.30 17.72 -22.74
N PRO A 156 5.96 17.74 -22.57
CA PRO A 156 5.18 16.62 -22.02
C PRO A 156 5.35 15.25 -22.71
N MET A 157 6.06 15.20 -23.85
CA MET A 157 6.34 14.00 -24.65
C MET A 157 7.83 13.64 -24.77
N ASP A 158 8.73 14.41 -24.15
CA ASP A 158 10.19 14.28 -24.35
C ASP A 158 10.86 13.26 -23.41
N GLN A 159 10.10 12.59 -22.54
CA GLN A 159 10.63 11.48 -21.76
C GLN A 159 10.64 10.24 -22.68
N PRO A 160 11.81 9.65 -22.99
CA PRO A 160 11.83 8.34 -23.62
C PRO A 160 11.12 7.38 -22.67
N CYS A 161 10.06 6.72 -23.15
CA CYS A 161 9.54 5.51 -22.50
C CYS A 161 10.54 4.36 -22.71
N ASP A 162 11.79 4.56 -22.32
CA ASP A 162 12.80 3.52 -22.39
C ASP A 162 12.77 2.73 -21.09
N LYS A 163 12.70 1.41 -21.28
CA LYS A 163 12.32 0.34 -20.36
C LYS A 163 13.38 0.03 -19.32
#